data_AF-A0AAP2YX20-F1
#
_entry.id   AF-A0AAP2YX20-F1
#
_cell.length_a   1.000
_cell.length_b   1.000
_cell.length_c   1.000
_cell.angle_alpha   90.00
_cell.angle_beta   90.00
_cell.angle_gamma   90.00
#
_symmetry.space_group_name_H-M   'P 1'
#
loop_
_entity.id
_entity.type
_entity.pdbx_description
1 polymer ?
#
loop_
_entity_poly.entity_id
_entity_poly.type
_entity_poly.pdbx_seq_one_letter_code
_entity_poly.pdbx_strand_id
1 'polypeptide(L)' 'MATIPRQEPATVSCPYCERETTVSVPDDVGADVDLEVRRSVALYGEHTTVVCSADHEFWVYFC' A
#
# COMPACT_ATOMS: atom_id res chain seq x y z
N MET A 1 -16.69 -0.74 22.49
CA MET A 1 -16.70 0.10 21.28
C MET A 1 -15.47 -0.31 20.49
N ALA A 2 -15.63 -0.94 19.32
CA ALA A 2 -14.50 -1.33 18.50
C ALA A 2 -13.94 -0.05 17.86
N THR A 3 -12.72 0.34 18.24
CA THR A 3 -11.95 1.33 17.50
C THR A 3 -11.71 0.74 16.12
N ILE A 4 -12.43 1.24 15.11
CA ILE A 4 -12.11 0.95 13.72
C ILE A 4 -10.77 1.68 13.48
N PRO A 5 -9.66 0.98 13.20
CA PRO A 5 -8.40 1.66 12.91
C PRO A 5 -8.66 2.60 11.74
N ARG A 6 -8.31 3.89 11.88
CA ARG A 6 -8.52 4.88 10.84
C ARG A 6 -7.37 4.70 9.85
N GLN A 7 -7.45 3.67 9.03
CA GLN A 7 -6.47 3.43 7.97
C GLN A 7 -6.28 4.72 7.18
N GLU A 8 -5.10 5.34 7.31
CA GLU A 8 -4.81 6.56 6.60
C GLU A 8 -4.59 6.20 5.12
N PRO A 9 -5.34 6.81 4.20
CA PRO A 9 -5.14 6.57 2.78
C PRO A 9 -3.81 7.20 2.36
N ALA A 10 -2.83 6.38 2.00
CA ALA A 10 -1.62 6.85 1.36
C ALA A 10 -1.79 6.82 -0.16
N THR A 11 -1.22 7.80 -0.87
CA THR A 11 -1.22 7.82 -2.33
C THR A 11 0.12 7.28 -2.82
N VAL A 12 0.07 6.22 -3.62
CA VAL A 12 1.24 5.61 -4.27
C VAL A 12 1.06 5.59 -5.78
N SER A 13 2.16 5.65 -6.52
CA SER A 13 2.12 5.55 -7.99
C SER A 13 2.21 4.11 -8.42
N CYS A 14 1.28 3.69 -9.28
CA CYS A 14 1.29 2.35 -9.87
C CYS A 14 2.54 2.16 -10.75
N PRO A 15 3.32 1.08 -10.57
CA PRO A 15 4.57 0.86 -11.31
C PRO A 15 4.35 0.47 -12.79
N TYR A 16 3.10 0.19 -13.18
CA TYR A 16 2.76 -0.23 -14.56
C TYR A 16 2.25 0.91 -15.43
N CYS A 17 1.46 1.81 -14.86
CA CYS A 17 0.76 2.86 -15.61
C CYS A 17 0.97 4.27 -15.03
N GLU A 18 1.79 4.39 -13.98
CA GLU A 18 2.15 5.65 -13.33
C GLU A 18 0.94 6.44 -12.79
N ARG A 19 -0.21 5.78 -12.66
CA ARG A 19 -1.41 6.36 -12.08
C ARG A 19 -1.30 6.37 -10.57
N GLU A 20 -1.73 7.47 -9.97
CA GLU A 20 -1.92 7.58 -8.53
C GLU A 20 -3.01 6.60 -8.09
N THR A 21 -2.71 5.84 -7.05
CA THR A 21 -3.62 4.88 -6.43
C THR A 21 -3.56 5.06 -4.94
N THR A 22 -4.73 5.15 -4.34
CA THR A 22 -4.88 5.29 -2.90
C THR A 22 -4.88 3.91 -2.26
N VAL A 23 -4.02 3.71 -1.27
CA VAL A 23 -3.84 2.47 -0.54
C VAL A 23 -4.13 2.71 0.93
N SER A 24 -4.83 1.79 1.56
CA SER A 24 -5.09 1.85 2.99
C SER A 24 -3.87 1.34 3.74
N VAL A 25 -3.13 2.25 4.37
CA VAL A 25 -2.01 1.88 5.25
C VAL A 25 -2.59 1.53 6.62
N PRO A 26 -2.20 0.39 7.23
CA PRO A 26 -2.62 0.07 8.58
C PRO A 26 -2.05 1.09 9.58
N ASP A 27 -2.92 1.59 10.46
CA ASP A 27 -2.58 2.52 11.56
C ASP A 27 -1.45 1.98 12.46
N ASP A 28 -1.34 0.64 12.58
CA ASP A 28 -0.30 -0.07 13.35
C ASP A 28 1.13 0.26 12.87
N VAL A 29 1.29 0.67 11.61
CA VAL A 29 2.58 0.97 11.01
C VAL A 29 2.90 2.48 11.08
N GLY A 30 1.94 3.32 11.48
CA GLY A 30 2.07 4.78 11.54
C GLY A 30 1.92 5.48 10.18
N ALA A 31 1.75 6.80 10.18
CA ALA A 31 1.61 7.59 8.94
C ALA A 31 2.96 7.86 8.23
N ASP A 32 4.07 7.62 8.92
CA ASP A 32 5.43 8.02 8.52
C ASP A 32 6.30 6.83 8.04
N VAL A 33 5.69 5.66 7.81
CA VAL A 33 6.37 4.47 7.25
C VAL A 33 6.79 4.74 5.81
N ASP A 34 7.97 4.26 5.44
CA ASP A 34 8.43 4.33 4.06
C ASP A 34 7.67 3.28 3.22
N LEU A 35 6.96 3.76 2.21
CA LEU A 35 6.17 2.91 1.32
C LEU A 35 6.99 2.50 0.10
N GLU A 36 7.48 1.26 0.10
CA GLU A 36 8.20 0.73 -1.05
C GLU A 36 7.24 0.01 -2.01
N VAL A 37 6.97 0.63 -3.16
CA VAL A 37 6.13 0.04 -4.21
C VAL A 37 6.93 -0.96 -5.03
N ARG A 38 6.47 -2.21 -5.09
CA ARG A 38 7.08 -3.28 -5.88
C ARG A 38 6.08 -3.96 -6.80
N ARG A 39 6.56 -4.31 -8.00
CA ARG A 39 5.83 -5.10 -9.01
C ARG A 39 5.80 -6.61 -8.76
N SER A 40 6.38 -7.06 -7.65
CA SER A 40 6.53 -8.49 -7.33
C SER A 40 6.55 -8.70 -5.83
N VAL A 41 5.90 -9.75 -5.36
CA VAL A 41 5.92 -10.16 -3.95
C VAL A 41 7.32 -10.64 -3.54
N ALA A 42 7.88 -10.00 -2.52
CA ALA A 42 9.05 -10.46 -1.78
C ALA A 42 8.67 -11.61 -0.83
N LEU A 43 9.65 -12.46 -0.53
CA LEU A 43 9.49 -13.62 0.37
C LEU A 43 9.26 -13.22 1.84
N TYR A 44 9.67 -12.01 2.22
CA TYR A 44 9.61 -11.48 3.58
C TYR A 44 9.29 -9.98 3.53
N GLY A 45 8.75 -9.44 4.62
CA GLY A 45 8.34 -8.04 4.74
C GLY A 45 6.83 -7.89 4.78
N GLU A 46 6.35 -7.03 5.68
CA GLU A 46 4.94 -6.67 5.74
C GLU A 46 4.59 -5.86 4.51
N HIS A 47 3.54 -6.30 3.83
CA HIS A 47 3.09 -5.67 2.60
C HIS A 47 1.58 -5.76 2.48
N THR A 48 1.04 -4.81 1.74
CA THR A 48 -0.35 -4.87 1.28
C THR A 48 -0.37 -5.11 -0.22
N THR A 49 -1.37 -5.85 -0.68
CA THR A 49 -1.62 -6.05 -2.12
C THR A 49 -2.61 -5.01 -2.58
N VAL A 50 -2.29 -4.34 -3.68
CA VAL A 50 -3.02 -3.19 -4.18
C VAL A 50 -3.37 -3.42 -5.64
N VAL A 51 -4.62 -3.12 -5.99
CA VAL A 51 -5.09 -3.16 -7.37
C VAL A 51 -5.36 -1.73 -7.83
N CYS A 52 -4.63 -1.28 -8.84
CA CYS A 52 -4.88 0.02 -9.48
C CYS A 52 -6.24 0.01 -10.20
N SER A 53 -6.85 1.18 -10.44
CA SER A 53 -8.07 1.32 -11.25
C SER A 53 -7.94 0.82 -12.71
N ALA A 54 -6.72 0.48 -13.14
CA ALA A 54 -6.42 -0.15 -14.42
C ALA A 54 -6.30 -1.68 -14.33
N ASP A 55 -6.72 -2.30 -13.21
CA ASP A 55 -6.60 -3.74 -12.96
C ASP A 55 -5.15 -4.26 -12.92
N HIS A 56 -4.23 -3.43 -12.43
CA HIS A 56 -2.84 -3.84 -12.20
C HIS A 56 -2.65 -4.17 -10.72
N GLU A 57 -2.26 -5.41 -10.44
CA GLU A 57 -1.87 -5.85 -9.11
C GLU A 57 -0.41 -5.50 -8.83
N PHE A 58 -0.15 -4.90 -7.68
CA PHE A 58 1.18 -4.62 -7.18
C PHE A 58 1.23 -4.68 -5.66
N TRP A 59 2.44 -4.72 -5.10
CA TRP A 59 2.68 -4.86 -3.67
C TRP A 59 3.29 -3.59 -3.12
N VAL A 60 2.77 -3.12 -2.00
CA VAL A 60 3.33 -1.98 -1.27
C VAL A 60 3.87 -2.51 0.04
N TYR A 61 5.18 -2.41 0.21
CA TYR A 61 5.90 -2.80 1.41
C TYR A 61 5.94 -1.64 2.39
N PHE A 62 5.89 -2.01 3.66
CA PHE A 62 5.98 -1.11 4.79
C PHE A 62 7.37 -1.29 5.43
N CYS A 63 8.27 -0.30 5.31
CA CYS A 63 9.64 -0.31 5.85
C CYS A 63 9.85 0.74 6.95
#